data_AF-B5GJA7-F1
#
_entry.id   AF-B5GJA7-F1
#
_cell.length_a   1.000
_cell.length_b   1.000
_cell.length_c   1.000
_cell.angle_alpha   90.00
_cell.angle_beta   90.00
_cell.angle_gamma   90.00
#
_symmetry.space_group_name_H-M   'P 1'
#
loop_
_entity.id
_entity.type
_entity.pdbx_description
1 polymer ?
#
loop_
_entity_poly.entity_id
_entity_poly.type
_entity_poly.pdbx_seq_one_letter_code
_entity_poly.pdbx_strand_id
1 'polypeptide(L)'
;MSETTSRPAPPAPAAAPPHADGSDPADFSTQIADQIESFLLAVTEIAKGDDPDSAVPYLLLEVSQLLLAGGRLGAYEDILPDERYEPDLGDEPDTDPLREGLAALLDPVDVYSEVFDPYEPRKAPVAHRLSDDLSVIVTELRHGLAHYRAGRVSEALWWWQFSYFTNWGPNASAALRALQSLVAHVRLDQPLTPLDGLDTDQELDGEDELAEVAGRVMRAEILGRDRS
;
A
#
# COMPACT_ATOMS: atom_id res chain seq x y z
N MET A 1 43.33 5.48 -14.45
CA MET A 1 42.57 6.61 -13.89
C MET A 1 41.14 6.14 -13.77
N SER A 2 40.72 5.75 -12.57
CA SER A 2 39.33 5.35 -12.32
C SER A 2 38.58 6.59 -11.85
N GLU A 3 37.64 7.06 -12.66
CA GLU A 3 36.74 8.14 -12.27
C GLU A 3 35.73 7.60 -11.25
N THR A 4 35.93 7.99 -9.99
CA THR A 4 34.93 7.83 -8.94
C THR A 4 33.78 8.79 -9.23
N THR A 5 32.75 8.33 -9.94
CA THR A 5 31.49 9.07 -10.05
C THR A 5 30.85 9.10 -8.66
N SER A 6 30.92 10.26 -8.01
CA SER A 6 30.28 10.52 -6.73
C SER A 6 28.76 10.53 -6.94
N ARG A 7 28.03 9.65 -6.24
CA ARG A 7 26.57 9.63 -6.26
C ARG A 7 26.06 10.96 -5.68
N PRO A 8 25.17 11.70 -6.37
CA PRO A 8 24.63 12.94 -5.82
C PRO A 8 23.91 12.64 -4.49
N ALA A 9 24.13 13.51 -3.50
CA ALA A 9 23.43 13.42 -2.22
C ALA A 9 21.92 13.60 -2.46
N PRO A 10 21.06 12.88 -1.73
CA PRO A 10 19.63 13.11 -1.80
C PRO A 10 19.32 14.57 -1.44
N PRO A 11 18.32 15.21 -2.06
CA PRO A 11 17.89 16.54 -1.67
C PRO A 11 17.51 16.54 -0.19
N ALA A 12 17.88 17.61 0.52
CA ALA A 12 17.44 17.79 1.91
C ALA A 12 15.91 17.71 1.97
N PRO A 13 15.32 17.05 2.99
CA PRO A 13 13.88 16.97 3.12
C PRO A 13 13.32 18.40 3.13
N ALA A 14 12.51 18.72 2.14
CA ALA A 14 11.75 19.96 2.16
C ALA A 14 10.85 19.87 3.41
N ALA A 15 10.89 20.89 4.27
CA ALA A 15 9.99 20.96 5.41
C ALA A 15 8.55 20.82 4.89
N ALA A 16 7.85 19.78 5.32
CA ALA A 16 6.47 19.55 4.95
C ALA A 16 5.63 20.80 5.29
N PRO A 17 4.74 21.27 4.40
CA PRO A 17 3.93 22.44 4.68
C PRO A 17 3.00 22.15 5.87
N PRO A 18 2.73 23.13 6.75
CA PRO A 18 1.72 22.97 7.79
C PRO A 18 0.36 22.78 7.12
N HIS A 19 -0.30 21.65 7.40
CA HIS A 19 -1.62 21.25 6.92
C HIS A 19 -1.80 21.42 5.39
N ALA A 20 -1.56 20.38 4.61
CA ALA A 20 -1.59 20.42 3.14
C ALA A 20 -2.89 21.00 2.53
N ASP A 21 -3.99 21.05 3.29
CA ASP A 21 -5.29 21.64 2.92
C ASP A 21 -5.81 22.70 3.91
N GLY A 22 -5.07 23.04 4.97
CA GLY A 22 -5.51 23.97 6.02
C GLY A 22 -6.66 23.47 6.91
N SER A 23 -6.99 22.17 6.86
CA SER A 23 -8.03 21.57 7.70
C SER A 23 -7.60 21.37 9.16
N ASP A 24 -8.57 21.34 10.08
CA ASP A 24 -8.36 20.94 11.47
C ASP A 24 -7.88 19.47 11.50
N PRO A 25 -6.84 19.10 12.27
CA PRO A 25 -6.42 17.71 12.44
C PRO A 25 -7.56 16.72 12.74
N ALA A 26 -8.59 17.14 13.48
CA ALA A 26 -9.76 16.31 13.73
C ALA A 26 -10.59 16.05 12.46
N ASP A 27 -10.78 17.07 11.62
CA ASP A 27 -11.44 16.94 10.33
C ASP A 27 -10.64 16.06 9.36
N PHE A 28 -9.31 16.20 9.38
CA PHE A 28 -8.41 15.36 8.57
C PHE A 28 -8.55 13.88 8.90
N SER A 29 -8.44 13.52 10.18
CA SER A 29 -8.57 12.13 10.63
C SER A 29 -9.91 11.51 10.27
N THR A 30 -11.00 12.25 10.43
CA THR A 30 -12.36 11.81 10.07
C THR A 30 -12.47 11.55 8.57
N GLN A 31 -11.95 12.46 7.74
CA GLN A 31 -11.99 12.29 6.28
C GLN A 31 -11.15 11.10 5.80
N ILE A 32 -9.98 10.86 6.40
CA ILE A 32 -9.16 9.68 6.08
C ILE A 32 -9.90 8.39 6.49
N ALA A 33 -10.48 8.36 7.69
CA ALA A 33 -11.27 7.22 8.16
C ALA A 33 -12.45 6.94 7.23
N ASP A 34 -13.22 7.96 6.83
CA ASP A 34 -14.36 7.81 5.90
C ASP A 34 -13.94 7.24 4.54
N GLN A 35 -12.80 7.69 4.00
CA GLN A 35 -12.24 7.19 2.74
C GLN A 35 -11.81 5.73 2.85
N ILE A 36 -11.17 5.36 3.96
CA ILE A 36 -10.74 3.98 4.24
C ILE A 36 -11.94 3.06 4.43
N GLU A 37 -12.94 3.46 5.23
CA GLU A 37 -14.15 2.68 5.43
C GLU A 37 -14.92 2.46 4.13
N SER A 38 -14.98 3.49 3.26
CA SER A 38 -15.59 3.39 1.94
C SER A 38 -14.87 2.36 1.07
N PHE A 39 -13.53 2.41 0.99
CA PHE A 39 -12.73 1.43 0.24
C PHE A 39 -12.93 0.01 0.78
N LEU A 40 -12.85 -0.19 2.11
CA LEU A 40 -13.00 -1.49 2.75
C LEU A 40 -14.36 -2.12 2.47
N LEU A 41 -15.42 -1.30 2.48
CA LEU A 41 -16.76 -1.75 2.12
C LEU A 41 -16.83 -2.13 0.65
N ALA A 42 -16.37 -1.26 -0.25
CA ALA A 42 -16.45 -1.48 -1.69
C ALA A 42 -15.67 -2.73 -2.14
N VAL A 43 -14.42 -2.89 -1.70
CA VAL A 43 -13.60 -4.06 -2.07
C VAL A 43 -14.19 -5.37 -1.55
N THR A 44 -14.79 -5.35 -0.34
CA THR A 44 -15.46 -6.52 0.23
C THR A 44 -16.71 -6.89 -0.55
N GLU A 45 -17.48 -5.90 -1.01
CA GLU A 45 -18.65 -6.15 -1.87
C GLU A 45 -18.25 -6.66 -3.25
N ILE A 46 -17.20 -6.09 -3.87
CA ILE A 46 -16.67 -6.55 -5.17
C ILE A 46 -16.23 -8.02 -5.08
N ALA A 47 -15.53 -8.40 -4.01
CA ALA A 47 -15.02 -9.75 -3.81
C ALA A 47 -16.11 -10.83 -3.72
N LYS A 48 -17.38 -10.46 -3.50
CA LYS A 48 -18.51 -11.40 -3.56
C LYS A 48 -18.81 -11.88 -4.98
N GLY A 49 -18.38 -11.13 -6.00
CA GLY A 49 -18.50 -11.52 -7.40
C GLY A 49 -19.92 -11.41 -7.99
N ASP A 50 -20.79 -10.58 -7.41
CA ASP A 50 -22.18 -10.41 -7.88
C ASP A 50 -22.25 -9.73 -9.27
N ASP A 51 -21.24 -8.95 -9.66
CA ASP A 51 -21.11 -8.29 -10.98
C ASP A 51 -19.65 -8.39 -11.51
N PRO A 52 -19.25 -9.55 -12.07
CA PRO A 52 -17.86 -9.79 -12.46
C PRO A 52 -17.39 -8.93 -13.63
N ASP A 53 -18.27 -8.56 -14.55
CA ASP A 53 -17.92 -7.76 -15.73
C ASP A 53 -17.51 -6.32 -15.35
N SER A 54 -17.95 -5.83 -14.19
CA SER A 54 -17.61 -4.50 -13.68
C SER A 54 -16.51 -4.50 -12.62
N ALA A 55 -15.98 -5.67 -12.24
CA ALA A 55 -15.02 -5.79 -11.13
C ALA A 55 -13.74 -4.97 -11.36
N VAL A 56 -13.07 -5.16 -12.49
CA VAL A 56 -11.82 -4.46 -12.84
C VAL A 56 -11.98 -2.93 -12.85
N PRO A 57 -12.96 -2.32 -13.54
CA PRO A 57 -13.11 -0.87 -13.52
C PRO A 57 -13.52 -0.31 -12.15
N TYR A 58 -14.28 -1.06 -11.34
CA TYR A 58 -14.57 -0.63 -9.96
C TYR A 58 -13.35 -0.72 -9.07
N LEU A 59 -12.58 -1.82 -9.11
CA LEU A 59 -11.32 -1.91 -8.38
C LEU A 59 -10.35 -0.80 -8.77
N LEU A 60 -10.25 -0.46 -10.06
CA LEU A 60 -9.45 0.70 -10.51
C LEU A 60 -9.91 2.01 -9.86
N LEU A 61 -11.22 2.25 -9.79
CA LEU A 61 -11.79 3.43 -9.16
C LEU A 61 -11.50 3.47 -7.65
N GLU A 62 -11.78 2.38 -6.95
CA GLU A 62 -11.60 2.29 -5.49
C GLU A 62 -10.13 2.43 -5.09
N VAL A 63 -9.21 1.76 -5.80
CA VAL A 63 -7.77 1.90 -5.57
C VAL A 63 -7.28 3.33 -5.88
N SER A 64 -7.83 3.99 -6.91
CA SER A 64 -7.51 5.39 -7.19
C SER A 64 -7.93 6.33 -6.05
N GLN A 65 -9.11 6.10 -5.47
CA GLN A 65 -9.62 6.87 -4.33
C GLN A 65 -8.81 6.60 -3.07
N LEU A 66 -8.41 5.35 -2.83
CA LEU A 66 -7.53 5.00 -1.73
C LEU A 66 -6.16 5.68 -1.85
N LEU A 67 -5.58 5.71 -3.06
CA LEU A 67 -4.31 6.42 -3.31
C LEU A 67 -4.43 7.93 -3.14
N LEU A 68 -5.62 8.53 -3.29
CA LEU A 68 -5.85 9.92 -2.89
C LEU A 68 -5.72 10.07 -1.36
N ALA A 69 -6.29 9.16 -0.57
CA ALA A 69 -6.11 9.16 0.89
C ALA A 69 -4.63 8.98 1.27
N GLY A 70 -3.93 8.07 0.59
CA GLY A 70 -2.48 7.85 0.78
C GLY A 70 -1.64 9.06 0.42
N GLY A 71 -1.91 9.71 -0.70
CA GLY A 71 -1.24 10.94 -1.10
C GLY A 71 -1.44 12.08 -0.08
N ARG A 72 -2.62 12.16 0.54
CA ARG A 72 -2.90 13.10 1.63
C ARG A 72 -2.10 12.77 2.89
N LEU A 73 -2.05 11.49 3.30
CA LEU A 73 -1.24 11.02 4.42
C LEU A 73 0.25 11.28 4.19
N GLY A 74 0.75 11.02 2.98
CA GLY A 74 2.15 11.25 2.64
C GLY A 74 2.55 12.72 2.49
N ALA A 75 1.58 13.61 2.28
CA ALA A 75 1.79 15.06 2.33
C ALA A 75 1.61 15.66 3.73
N TYR A 76 1.05 14.88 4.67
CA TYR A 76 0.93 15.26 6.07
C TYR A 76 2.30 15.14 6.75
N GLU A 77 2.56 15.97 7.76
CA GLU A 77 3.79 15.84 8.57
C GLU A 77 3.87 14.46 9.23
N ASP A 78 5.07 14.03 9.64
CA ASP A 78 5.23 12.74 10.31
C ASP A 78 4.38 12.71 11.58
N ILE A 79 3.41 11.81 11.60
CA ILE A 79 2.55 11.56 12.75
C ILE A 79 3.34 10.65 13.71
N LEU A 80 3.11 10.78 15.01
CA LEU A 80 3.70 9.90 16.01
C LEU A 80 2.61 9.41 16.96
N PRO A 81 2.67 8.13 17.40
CA PRO A 81 1.79 7.63 18.43
C PRO A 81 2.07 8.32 19.77
N ASP A 82 1.04 8.44 20.60
CA ASP A 82 1.17 9.00 21.95
C ASP A 82 1.85 8.00 22.89
N GLU A 83 1.60 6.70 22.67
CA GLU A 83 2.17 5.62 23.45
C GLU A 83 3.32 4.93 22.71
N ARG A 84 4.29 4.41 23.48
CA ARG A 84 5.45 3.69 22.91
C ARG A 84 5.08 2.28 22.44
N TYR A 85 4.09 1.67 23.06
CA TYR A 85 3.71 0.28 22.82
C TYR A 85 2.27 0.23 22.35
N GLU A 86 2.02 -0.64 21.38
CA GLU A 86 0.67 -0.89 20.90
C GLU A 86 -0.11 -1.72 21.94
N PRO A 87 -1.32 -1.30 22.33
CA PRO A 87 -2.23 -2.12 23.11
C PRO A 87 -2.76 -3.29 22.29
N ASP A 88 -2.96 -4.44 22.93
CA ASP A 88 -3.67 -5.58 22.31
C ASP A 88 -5.09 -5.17 21.89
N LEU A 89 -5.34 -5.22 20.58
CA LEU A 89 -6.63 -4.92 19.95
C LEU A 89 -7.54 -6.14 19.81
N GLY A 90 -7.07 -7.31 20.23
CA GLY A 90 -7.71 -8.59 20.00
C GLY A 90 -7.37 -9.20 18.64
N ASP A 91 -8.12 -10.23 18.27
CA ASP A 91 -7.86 -10.98 17.05
C ASP A 91 -8.12 -10.14 15.79
N GLU A 92 -7.17 -10.15 14.86
CA GLU A 92 -7.35 -9.54 13.55
C GLU A 92 -8.33 -10.35 12.69
N PRO A 93 -9.27 -9.70 11.98
CA PRO A 93 -10.19 -10.41 11.11
C PRO A 93 -9.47 -11.09 9.96
N ASP A 94 -9.78 -12.36 9.74
CA ASP A 94 -9.27 -13.14 8.62
C ASP A 94 -9.61 -12.49 7.26
N THR A 95 -8.59 -12.32 6.42
CA THR A 95 -8.70 -11.77 5.06
C THR A 95 -8.64 -12.84 3.97
N ASP A 96 -8.41 -14.11 4.31
CA ASP A 96 -8.37 -15.20 3.33
C ASP A 96 -9.65 -15.33 2.49
N PRO A 97 -10.88 -15.24 3.06
CA PRO A 97 -12.09 -15.31 2.24
C PRO A 97 -12.19 -14.18 1.21
N LEU A 98 -11.67 -12.99 1.53
CA LEU A 98 -11.61 -11.86 0.58
C LEU A 98 -10.62 -12.17 -0.55
N ARG A 99 -9.42 -12.62 -0.17
CA ARG A 99 -8.34 -12.98 -1.10
C ARG A 99 -8.79 -14.06 -2.08
N GLU A 100 -9.40 -15.13 -1.58
CA GLU A 100 -9.93 -16.23 -2.40
C GLU A 100 -11.05 -15.76 -3.34
N GLY A 101 -11.96 -14.92 -2.86
CA GLY A 101 -13.03 -14.34 -3.68
C GLY A 101 -12.50 -13.47 -4.81
N LEU A 102 -11.51 -12.62 -4.53
CA LEU A 102 -10.85 -11.78 -5.53
C LEU A 102 -10.04 -12.62 -6.53
N ALA A 103 -9.32 -13.64 -6.08
CA ALA A 103 -8.56 -14.53 -6.97
C ALA A 103 -9.48 -15.25 -7.97
N ALA A 104 -10.62 -15.76 -7.49
CA ALA A 104 -11.62 -16.39 -8.36
C ALA A 104 -12.26 -15.40 -9.33
N LEU A 105 -12.53 -14.17 -8.88
CA LEU A 105 -13.13 -13.10 -9.68
C LEU A 105 -12.18 -12.58 -10.77
N LEU A 106 -10.89 -12.54 -10.47
CA LEU A 106 -9.86 -11.98 -11.33
C LEU A 106 -9.18 -13.03 -12.22
N ASP A 107 -9.53 -14.32 -12.14
CA ASP A 107 -9.05 -15.32 -13.10
C ASP A 107 -9.50 -14.96 -14.54
N PRO A 108 -8.60 -14.89 -15.55
CA PRO A 108 -7.17 -15.26 -15.55
C PRO A 108 -6.18 -14.09 -15.41
N VAL A 109 -6.66 -12.89 -15.08
CA VAL A 109 -5.88 -11.64 -15.03
C VAL A 109 -5.33 -11.29 -13.64
N ASP A 110 -5.47 -12.18 -12.66
CA ASP A 110 -5.02 -11.95 -11.28
C ASP A 110 -3.51 -11.76 -11.17
N VAL A 111 -2.73 -12.46 -12.00
CA VAL A 111 -1.25 -12.37 -12.00
C VAL A 111 -0.78 -11.23 -12.90
N TYR A 112 0.18 -10.45 -12.40
CA TYR A 112 0.86 -9.40 -13.16
C TYR A 112 2.35 -9.34 -12.84
N SER A 113 3.07 -8.50 -13.60
CA SER A 113 4.51 -8.30 -13.46
C SER A 113 4.80 -6.97 -12.75
N GLU A 114 5.45 -7.04 -11.58
CA GLU A 114 5.67 -5.88 -10.71
C GLU A 114 7.13 -5.42 -10.66
N VAL A 115 7.32 -4.10 -10.50
CA VAL A 115 8.61 -3.44 -10.33
C VAL A 115 8.57 -2.58 -9.05
N PHE A 116 8.97 -3.18 -7.94
CA PHE A 116 8.85 -2.59 -6.60
C PHE A 116 9.57 -1.24 -6.41
N ASP A 117 10.87 -1.16 -6.73
CA ASP A 117 11.63 0.10 -6.68
C ASP A 117 12.04 0.53 -8.11
N PRO A 118 11.40 1.56 -8.68
CA PRO A 118 11.74 2.03 -10.02
C PRO A 118 13.11 2.72 -10.10
N TYR A 119 13.76 3.00 -8.97
CA TYR A 119 15.11 3.55 -8.89
C TYR A 119 16.19 2.47 -8.70
N GLU A 120 15.83 1.21 -8.43
CA GLU A 120 16.77 0.09 -8.41
C GLU A 120 17.14 -0.33 -9.84
N PRO A 121 18.42 -0.22 -10.26
CA PRO A 121 18.79 -0.54 -11.63
C PRO A 121 18.64 -2.05 -11.92
N ARG A 122 17.90 -2.37 -12.99
CA ARG A 122 17.94 -3.68 -13.67
C ARG A 122 17.49 -4.87 -12.81
N LYS A 123 16.61 -4.68 -11.84
CA LYS A 123 15.93 -5.80 -11.18
C LYS A 123 14.93 -6.43 -12.16
N ALA A 124 14.91 -7.76 -12.21
CA ALA A 124 13.91 -8.46 -13.01
C ALA A 124 12.52 -8.23 -12.38
N PRO A 125 11.49 -7.99 -13.19
CA PRO A 125 10.12 -7.95 -12.68
C PRO A 125 9.72 -9.26 -12.02
N VAL A 126 8.88 -9.18 -11.00
CA VAL A 126 8.43 -10.31 -10.18
C VAL A 126 6.96 -10.63 -10.47
N ALA A 127 6.56 -11.90 -10.35
CA ALA A 127 5.15 -12.29 -10.39
C ALA A 127 4.44 -11.82 -9.12
N HIS A 128 3.34 -11.10 -9.28
CA HIS A 128 2.50 -10.68 -8.16
C HIS A 128 1.03 -10.91 -8.48
N ARG A 129 0.19 -10.99 -7.44
CA ARG A 129 -1.26 -11.19 -7.58
C ARG A 129 -2.04 -9.99 -7.06
N LEU A 130 -3.00 -9.53 -7.85
CA LEU A 130 -3.94 -8.48 -7.45
C LEU A 130 -4.74 -8.89 -6.21
N SER A 131 -5.14 -10.15 -6.12
CA SER A 131 -5.86 -10.70 -4.97
C SER A 131 -5.05 -10.63 -3.67
N ASP A 132 -3.75 -10.96 -3.73
CA ASP A 132 -2.83 -10.86 -2.59
C ASP A 132 -2.58 -9.39 -2.21
N ASP A 133 -2.30 -8.51 -3.18
CA ASP A 133 -2.13 -7.06 -2.95
C ASP A 133 -3.33 -6.45 -2.23
N LEU A 134 -4.54 -6.69 -2.75
CA LEU A 134 -5.77 -6.14 -2.20
C LEU A 134 -6.06 -6.69 -0.80
N SER A 135 -5.72 -7.96 -0.54
CA SER A 135 -5.84 -8.56 0.79
C SER A 135 -4.90 -7.90 1.81
N VAL A 136 -3.63 -7.70 1.42
CA VAL A 136 -2.62 -7.00 2.25
C VAL A 136 -3.07 -5.57 2.56
N ILE A 137 -3.55 -4.84 1.56
CA ILE A 137 -4.10 -3.48 1.74
C ILE A 137 -5.24 -3.51 2.76
N VAL A 138 -6.19 -4.44 2.63
CA VAL A 138 -7.32 -4.55 3.57
C VAL A 138 -6.87 -4.83 5.00
N THR A 139 -5.88 -5.69 5.19
CA THR A 139 -5.30 -5.98 6.52
C THR A 139 -4.76 -4.71 7.17
N GLU A 140 -3.88 -3.98 6.48
CA GLU A 140 -3.25 -2.75 7.00
C GLU A 140 -4.28 -1.66 7.34
N LEU A 141 -5.28 -1.48 6.46
CA LEU A 141 -6.30 -0.47 6.66
C LEU A 141 -7.23 -0.81 7.83
N ARG A 142 -7.61 -2.08 7.99
CA ARG A 142 -8.44 -2.56 9.11
C ARG A 142 -7.72 -2.40 10.44
N HIS A 143 -6.41 -2.62 10.48
CA HIS A 143 -5.61 -2.45 11.68
C HIS A 143 -5.68 -0.99 12.18
N GLY A 144 -5.35 -0.02 11.33
CA GLY A 144 -5.48 1.40 11.71
C GLY A 144 -6.94 1.82 12.01
N LEU A 145 -7.94 1.20 11.35
CA LEU A 145 -9.35 1.46 11.64
C LEU A 145 -9.77 0.95 13.02
N ALA A 146 -9.20 -0.16 13.50
CA ALA A 146 -9.43 -0.66 14.85
C ALA A 146 -8.94 0.35 15.91
N HIS A 147 -7.77 0.94 15.70
CA HIS A 147 -7.28 2.05 16.52
C HIS A 147 -8.23 3.25 16.50
N TYR A 148 -8.66 3.67 15.31
CA TYR A 148 -9.55 4.82 15.14
C TYR A 148 -10.87 4.62 15.90
N ARG A 149 -11.48 3.44 15.77
CA ARG A 149 -12.72 3.07 16.47
C ARG A 149 -12.57 2.95 17.99
N ALA A 150 -11.35 2.68 18.46
CA ALA A 150 -11.02 2.72 19.89
C ALA A 150 -10.73 4.14 20.42
N GLY A 151 -10.84 5.17 19.57
CA GLY A 151 -10.54 6.57 19.91
C GLY A 151 -9.04 6.91 19.91
N ARG A 152 -8.18 5.99 19.45
CA ARG A 152 -6.72 6.19 19.33
C ARG A 152 -6.37 6.79 17.98
N VAL A 153 -6.77 8.05 17.78
CA VAL A 153 -6.70 8.72 16.47
C VAL A 153 -5.25 8.93 16.00
N SER A 154 -4.35 9.30 16.91
CA SER A 154 -2.92 9.48 16.63
C SER A 154 -2.28 8.17 16.17
N GLU A 155 -2.50 7.06 16.88
CA GLU A 155 -2.02 5.75 16.43
C GLU A 155 -2.64 5.30 15.11
N ALA A 156 -3.94 5.53 14.87
CA ALA A 156 -4.58 5.16 13.61
C ALA A 156 -3.94 5.87 12.42
N LEU A 157 -3.78 7.19 12.54
CA LEU A 157 -3.11 8.02 11.53
C LEU A 157 -1.65 7.61 11.34
N TRP A 158 -0.93 7.34 12.42
CA TRP A 158 0.44 6.84 12.36
C TRP A 158 0.51 5.52 11.59
N TRP A 159 -0.36 4.55 11.93
CA TRP A 159 -0.36 3.25 11.28
C TRP A 159 -0.61 3.40 9.79
N TRP A 160 -1.66 4.13 9.40
CA TRP A 160 -2.00 4.34 8.00
C TRP A 160 -0.89 5.10 7.24
N GLN A 161 -0.25 6.11 7.85
CA GLN A 161 0.84 6.84 7.21
C GLN A 161 2.10 5.97 7.08
N PHE A 162 2.50 5.25 8.12
CA PHE A 162 3.67 4.37 8.10
C PHE A 162 3.50 3.28 7.05
N SER A 163 2.39 2.53 7.13
CA SER A 163 2.08 1.44 6.20
C SER A 163 1.80 1.92 4.78
N TYR A 164 1.46 3.21 4.57
CA TYR A 164 1.39 3.79 3.22
C TYR A 164 2.76 3.78 2.56
N PHE A 165 3.83 4.04 3.30
CA PHE A 165 5.18 4.05 2.74
C PHE A 165 5.82 2.66 2.67
N THR A 166 5.42 1.75 3.55
CA THR A 166 6.12 0.47 3.74
C THR A 166 5.37 -0.74 3.21
N ASN A 167 4.03 -0.65 3.05
CA ASN A 167 3.21 -1.80 2.67
C ASN A 167 2.03 -1.45 1.74
N TRP A 168 0.90 -0.96 2.26
CA TRP A 168 -0.32 -0.81 1.46
C TRP A 168 -0.20 0.21 0.32
N GLY A 169 0.64 1.24 0.43
CA GLY A 169 0.82 2.22 -0.65
C GLY A 169 1.57 1.66 -1.86
N PRO A 170 2.72 0.96 -1.70
CA PRO A 170 3.34 0.18 -2.76
C PRO A 170 2.37 -0.82 -3.42
N ASN A 171 1.70 -1.66 -2.63
CA ASN A 171 0.72 -2.64 -3.13
C ASN A 171 -0.42 -1.94 -3.91
N ALA A 172 -0.95 -0.84 -3.39
CA ALA A 172 -2.02 -0.08 -4.06
C ALA A 172 -1.54 0.56 -5.37
N SER A 173 -0.30 1.06 -5.41
CA SER A 173 0.28 1.65 -6.62
C SER A 173 0.52 0.62 -7.71
N ALA A 174 1.02 -0.56 -7.33
CA ALA A 174 1.21 -1.71 -8.21
C ALA A 174 -0.13 -2.22 -8.76
N ALA A 175 -1.10 -2.45 -7.87
CA ALA A 175 -2.46 -2.83 -8.24
C ALA A 175 -3.12 -1.81 -9.17
N LEU A 176 -3.00 -0.51 -8.88
CA LEU A 176 -3.51 0.56 -9.75
C LEU A 176 -2.92 0.43 -11.16
N ARG A 177 -1.60 0.26 -11.26
CA ARG A 177 -0.90 0.18 -12.54
C ARG A 177 -1.34 -1.03 -13.35
N ALA A 178 -1.54 -2.17 -12.71
CA ALA A 178 -2.04 -3.40 -13.32
C ALA A 178 -3.49 -3.23 -13.80
N LEU A 179 -4.40 -2.76 -12.94
CA LEU A 179 -5.81 -2.52 -13.27
C LEU A 179 -5.97 -1.50 -14.39
N GLN A 180 -5.21 -0.40 -14.35
CA GLN A 180 -5.20 0.60 -15.42
C GLN A 180 -4.75 -0.03 -16.74
N SER A 181 -3.74 -0.90 -16.70
CA SER A 181 -3.27 -1.64 -17.88
C SER A 181 -4.38 -2.51 -18.46
N LEU A 182 -5.10 -3.28 -17.63
CA LEU A 182 -6.21 -4.12 -18.05
C LEU A 182 -7.31 -3.30 -18.73
N VAL A 183 -7.75 -2.20 -18.10
CA VAL A 183 -8.76 -1.31 -18.67
C VAL A 183 -8.29 -0.71 -20.00
N ALA A 184 -7.01 -0.31 -20.10
CA ALA A 184 -6.46 0.23 -21.34
C ALA A 184 -6.45 -0.81 -22.48
N HIS A 185 -6.02 -2.05 -22.21
CA HIS A 185 -6.04 -3.14 -23.19
C HIS A 185 -7.46 -3.39 -23.73
N VAL A 186 -8.45 -3.43 -22.83
CA VAL A 186 -9.87 -3.58 -23.23
C VAL A 186 -10.36 -2.38 -24.03
N ARG A 187 -10.10 -1.15 -23.58
CA ARG A 187 -10.64 0.07 -24.22
C ARG A 187 -9.94 0.46 -25.52
N LEU A 188 -8.69 0.04 -25.71
CA LEU A 188 -7.89 0.31 -26.90
C LEU A 188 -7.82 -0.88 -27.86
N ASP A 189 -8.54 -1.97 -27.57
CA ASP A 189 -8.56 -3.20 -28.38
C ASP A 189 -7.15 -3.79 -28.59
N GLN A 190 -6.37 -3.85 -27.51
CA GLN A 190 -5.03 -4.43 -27.49
C GLN A 190 -5.07 -5.74 -26.68
N PRO A 191 -4.69 -6.89 -27.26
CA PRO A 191 -4.65 -8.15 -26.50
C PRO A 191 -3.51 -8.15 -25.48
N LEU A 192 -3.74 -8.79 -24.34
CA LEU A 192 -2.68 -9.05 -23.37
C LEU A 192 -1.68 -10.05 -23.94
N THR A 193 -0.39 -9.75 -23.78
CA THR A 193 0.67 -10.72 -24.04
C THR A 193 0.74 -11.69 -22.85
N PRO A 194 0.88 -13.00 -23.08
CA PRO A 194 1.14 -13.95 -22.01
C PRO A 194 2.36 -13.55 -21.18
N LEU A 195 2.34 -13.81 -19.88
CA LEU A 195 3.46 -13.50 -18.98
C LEU A 195 4.62 -14.51 -19.09
N ASP A 196 4.66 -15.35 -20.14
CA ASP A 196 5.76 -16.26 -20.51
C ASP A 196 6.40 -17.04 -19.33
N GLY A 197 5.58 -17.60 -18.44
CA GLY A 197 6.05 -18.44 -17.32
C GLY A 197 6.44 -17.68 -16.06
N LEU A 198 6.05 -16.40 -15.95
CA LEU A 198 6.01 -15.68 -14.67
C LEU A 198 5.06 -16.46 -13.73
N ASP A 199 5.62 -17.10 -12.72
CA ASP A 199 4.90 -17.91 -11.75
C ASP A 199 5.14 -17.35 -10.35
N THR A 200 4.07 -17.25 -9.56
CA THR A 200 4.09 -16.78 -8.17
C THR A 200 4.75 -17.78 -7.23
N ASP A 201 4.95 -19.03 -7.67
CA ASP A 201 5.59 -20.08 -6.89
C ASP A 201 7.13 -20.01 -6.91
N GLN A 202 7.73 -18.99 -7.54
CA GLN A 202 9.18 -18.75 -7.47
C GLN A 202 9.52 -18.05 -6.14
N GLU A 203 10.22 -18.75 -5.25
CA GLU A 203 10.67 -18.26 -3.94
C GLU A 203 11.28 -16.84 -4.06
N LEU A 204 10.65 -15.87 -3.39
CA LEU A 204 11.19 -14.53 -3.26
C LEU A 204 12.22 -14.52 -2.13
N ASP A 205 13.50 -14.56 -2.50
CA ASP A 205 14.66 -14.45 -1.58
C ASP A 205 14.71 -13.13 -0.74
N GLY A 206 13.68 -12.27 -0.77
CA GLY A 206 13.75 -10.86 -0.35
C GLY A 206 12.90 -10.43 0.85
N GLU A 207 11.89 -11.19 1.29
CA GLU A 207 11.03 -10.78 2.42
C GLU A 207 11.80 -10.73 3.75
N ASP A 208 12.66 -11.71 4.00
CA ASP A 208 13.57 -11.73 5.16
C ASP A 208 14.56 -10.54 5.13
N GLU A 209 14.99 -10.14 3.93
CA GLU A 209 15.93 -9.04 3.74
C GLU A 209 15.31 -7.68 4.08
N LEU A 210 14.02 -7.49 3.74
CA LEU A 210 13.25 -6.28 4.05
C LEU A 210 12.98 -6.14 5.56
N ALA A 211 12.62 -7.22 6.25
CA ALA A 211 12.44 -7.23 7.70
C ALA A 211 13.77 -6.91 8.44
N GLU A 212 14.89 -7.44 7.97
CA GLU A 212 16.22 -7.12 8.50
C GLU A 212 16.63 -5.66 8.24
N VAL A 213 16.27 -5.10 7.07
CA VAL A 213 16.49 -3.67 6.75
C VAL A 213 15.64 -2.78 7.65
N ALA A 214 14.35 -3.06 7.81
CA ALA A 214 13.46 -2.32 8.70
C ALA A 214 13.97 -2.34 10.15
N GLY A 215 14.39 -3.50 10.65
CA GLY A 215 15.00 -3.64 11.97
C GLY A 215 16.34 -2.90 12.13
N ARG A 216 17.12 -2.75 11.06
CA ARG A 216 18.35 -1.92 11.06
C ARG A 216 18.04 -0.42 11.10
N VAL A 217 17.08 0.04 10.30
CA VAL A 217 16.67 1.45 10.26
C VAL A 217 16.06 1.87 11.60
N MET A 218 15.17 1.04 12.17
CA MET A 218 14.55 1.32 13.47
C MET A 218 15.59 1.44 14.60
N ARG A 219 16.61 0.57 14.62
CA ARG A 219 17.72 0.66 15.59
C ARG A 219 18.54 1.94 15.43
N ALA A 220 18.76 2.40 14.19
CA ALA A 220 19.54 3.60 13.92
C ALA A 220 18.82 4.87 14.38
N GLU A 221 17.50 4.96 14.13
CA GLU A 221 16.68 6.11 14.53
C GLU A 221 16.50 6.22 16.05
N ILE A 222 16.34 5.08 16.74
CA ILE A 222 16.21 5.03 18.20
C ILE A 222 17.51 5.45 18.89
N LEU A 223 18.68 5.00 18.40
CA LEU A 223 19.99 5.31 18.99
C LEU A 223 20.52 6.70 18.60
N GLY A 224 20.01 7.28 17.50
CA GLY A 224 20.40 8.60 17.01
C GLY A 224 19.81 9.76 17.83
N ARG A 225 18.67 9.56 18.49
CA ARG A 225 18.01 10.60 19.32
C ARG A 225 18.53 10.73 20.76
N ASP A 226 19.27 9.74 21.27
CA ASP A 226 19.90 9.81 22.61
C ASP A 226 21.21 10.63 22.64
N ARG A 227 21.63 11.21 21.51
CA ARG A 227 22.87 11.99 21.37
C ARG A 227 22.68 13.42 20.87
N SER A 228 21.48 13.99 20.97
CA SER A 228 21.25 15.43 20.75
C SER A 228 20.67 16.13 21.98
#